data_AF-A0A835MGN4-F1
#
_entry.id   AF-A0A835MGN4-F1
#
_cell.length_a   1.000
_cell.length_b   1.000
_cell.length_c   1.000
_cell.angle_alpha   90.00
_cell.angle_beta   90.00
_cell.angle_gamma   90.00
#
_symmetry.space_group_name_H-M   'P 1'
#
loop_
_entity.id
_entity.type
_entity.pdbx_description
1 polymer ?
#
loop_
_entity_poly.entity_id
_entity_poly.type
_entity_poly.pdbx_seq_one_letter_code
_entity_poly.pdbx_strand_id
1 'polypeptide(L)'
;MGEIDTKSIESVQAALSLFGQKNDQRKHRSISTIEVQFTKFSGKMWSENQELLLTDLANYKVQVEVKEYAYKQALLKLESYNVTVDELSAQLKNCEAERDQAIEDSKEVREQIDKLESKVKEMSDLLLEARIAQEQLVHVINELNATKEELRNAKAELSAAEESKVSAMKEVELMATAVDMEKEKTEELLTCVSEFNDAVLLSKVAAIEAENKYSIILSEKEKELQVAAVHAQEQLEEMIKRTEMMQDLENHLSERTLFIDSLQSELEQVKELHASLEEAASNAMDNLDKLRSELKLLEKENSDQARYIISMETELRQSEVELKSAKEESILLNHELDMLRSEILKAKSDTDEISGKESAAQVEIALLKAQVHKGRSMIAAAEAAEERAKSVKSGQNIAVKQLAIEADKAKKETEKVETRNGEKLERDDSEAQVTISAKEYESLIQKAQEADQVAPSSPHVTSHLIDYSDTERELHALKTDLEAAEFEIRELKSVAKNAVNRAEQAEKAKTAVEAQLRKWREQKQKRREAAAEESTPKGSNLPKTNIATYNKTPTPYQPLSKILNMKF
;
A
#
# COMPACT_ATOMS: atom_id res chain seq x y z
N MET A 1 -50.91 65.67 -63.38
CA MET A 1 -52.08 65.77 -64.28
C MET A 1 -53.31 65.56 -63.41
N GLY A 2 -54.24 66.51 -63.41
CA GLY A 2 -55.22 66.68 -62.34
C GLY A 2 -54.87 67.93 -61.54
N GLU A 3 -55.46 69.05 -61.91
CA GLU A 3 -55.05 70.40 -61.49
C GLU A 3 -55.66 70.84 -60.15
N ILE A 4 -55.05 71.88 -59.59
CA ILE A 4 -55.33 72.48 -58.29
C ILE A 4 -56.55 73.42 -58.43
N ASP A 5 -57.37 73.54 -57.39
CA ASP A 5 -57.93 74.85 -57.08
C ASP A 5 -57.76 75.20 -55.58
N THR A 6 -57.22 76.40 -55.35
CA THR A 6 -56.85 76.96 -54.05
C THR A 6 -57.02 78.47 -54.12
N LYS A 7 -58.17 78.96 -53.65
CA LYS A 7 -58.53 80.37 -53.34
C LYS A 7 -59.98 80.38 -52.83
N SER A 8 -60.46 81.38 -52.11
CA SER A 8 -59.86 82.23 -51.07
C SER A 8 -61.06 82.85 -50.34
N ILE A 9 -61.05 82.91 -49.01
CA ILE A 9 -62.21 83.38 -48.24
C ILE A 9 -62.38 84.89 -48.43
N GLU A 10 -63.47 85.31 -49.10
CA GLU A 10 -63.84 86.71 -49.21
C GLU A 10 -65.06 87.08 -48.34
N SER A 11 -64.85 88.14 -47.56
CA SER A 11 -65.80 89.08 -46.93
C SER A 11 -67.23 88.64 -46.55
N VAL A 12 -67.55 88.83 -45.26
CA VAL A 12 -68.88 88.65 -44.62
C VAL A 12 -69.88 89.76 -45.01
N GLN A 13 -69.78 90.35 -46.20
CA GLN A 13 -70.48 91.60 -46.56
C GLN A 13 -71.17 91.56 -47.94
N ALA A 14 -71.65 90.40 -48.38
CA ALA A 14 -72.41 90.26 -49.64
C ALA A 14 -73.80 89.56 -49.51
N ALA A 15 -74.20 89.12 -48.32
CA ALA A 15 -75.46 88.38 -48.11
C ALA A 15 -76.60 89.21 -47.46
N LEU A 16 -76.40 90.51 -47.25
CA LEU A 16 -77.35 91.39 -46.54
C LEU A 16 -78.05 92.44 -47.42
N SER A 17 -78.24 92.15 -48.72
CA SER A 17 -78.87 93.11 -49.64
C SER A 17 -79.76 92.47 -50.71
N LEU A 18 -80.76 91.67 -50.31
CA LEU A 18 -81.81 91.21 -51.25
C LEU A 18 -83.23 91.01 -50.67
N PHE A 19 -83.49 91.35 -49.40
CA PHE A 19 -84.87 91.49 -48.90
C PHE A 19 -85.02 92.73 -48.01
N GLY A 20 -85.06 93.89 -48.68
CA GLY A 20 -85.55 95.12 -48.08
C GLY A 20 -87.08 95.19 -48.11
N GLN A 21 -87.64 95.50 -46.94
CA GLN A 21 -88.61 96.59 -46.76
C GLN A 21 -90.07 96.42 -47.26
N LYS A 22 -90.98 96.95 -46.44
CA LYS A 22 -92.42 97.29 -46.68
C LYS A 22 -93.44 96.16 -46.53
N ASN A 23 -94.64 96.43 -46.00
CA ASN A 23 -95.04 97.49 -45.06
C ASN A 23 -96.35 97.05 -44.37
N ASP A 24 -96.54 97.47 -43.12
CA ASP A 24 -97.83 97.32 -42.44
C ASP A 24 -98.85 98.35 -42.99
N GLN A 25 -99.93 97.86 -43.58
CA GLN A 25 -101.07 98.67 -44.03
C GLN A 25 -102.39 97.95 -43.71
N ARG A 26 -102.86 98.11 -42.48
CA ARG A 26 -104.25 97.85 -42.11
C ARG A 26 -105.20 98.68 -42.98
N LYS A 27 -106.05 98.04 -43.79
CA LYS A 27 -107.36 98.61 -44.19
C LYS A 27 -108.43 97.53 -44.16
N HIS A 28 -109.57 97.88 -43.56
CA HIS A 28 -110.75 97.03 -43.42
C HIS A 28 -111.32 96.62 -44.78
N ARG A 29 -111.94 95.44 -44.84
CA ARG A 29 -113.23 95.32 -45.54
C ARG A 29 -114.13 94.25 -44.93
N SER A 30 -115.22 94.71 -44.33
CA SER A 30 -116.32 93.86 -43.90
C SER A 30 -117.33 93.67 -45.03
N ILE A 31 -117.86 92.45 -45.16
CA ILE A 31 -119.26 92.11 -45.54
C ILE A 31 -119.74 92.43 -46.97
N SER A 32 -120.57 91.51 -47.52
CA SER A 32 -121.35 91.57 -48.76
C SER A 32 -120.54 91.62 -50.06
N THR A 33 -120.52 90.59 -50.90
CA THR A 33 -121.70 89.96 -51.53
C THR A 33 -121.48 88.46 -51.73
N ILE A 34 -122.34 87.64 -51.11
CA ILE A 34 -122.46 86.22 -51.40
C ILE A 34 -123.52 86.08 -52.48
N GLU A 35 -123.14 85.64 -53.68
CA GLU A 35 -123.96 84.73 -54.49
C GLU A 35 -123.21 84.24 -55.74
N VAL A 36 -123.40 82.96 -56.08
CA VAL A 36 -123.02 82.28 -57.33
C VAL A 36 -121.53 82.41 -57.75
N GLN A 37 -120.72 81.38 -57.41
CA GLN A 37 -119.54 80.81 -58.13
C GLN A 37 -118.65 79.92 -57.22
N PHE A 38 -118.87 79.92 -55.90
CA PHE A 38 -118.03 79.22 -54.91
C PHE A 38 -118.04 77.66 -54.97
N THR A 39 -118.85 77.07 -55.85
CA THR A 39 -119.12 75.62 -55.92
C THR A 39 -118.39 74.87 -57.05
N LYS A 40 -117.62 75.56 -57.91
CA LYS A 40 -116.84 74.91 -58.99
C LYS A 40 -115.31 75.09 -58.89
N PHE A 41 -114.83 76.19 -58.32
CA PHE A 41 -113.38 76.44 -58.18
C PHE A 41 -112.77 75.78 -56.93
N SER A 42 -113.58 75.58 -55.89
CA SER A 42 -113.19 74.85 -54.68
C SER A 42 -112.93 73.37 -54.99
N GLY A 43 -113.86 72.70 -55.66
CA GLY A 43 -113.77 71.26 -55.97
C GLY A 43 -112.46 70.84 -56.64
N LYS A 44 -111.97 71.62 -57.61
CA LYS A 44 -110.69 71.32 -58.31
C LYS A 44 -109.47 71.46 -57.40
N MET A 45 -109.41 72.52 -56.59
CA MET A 45 -108.34 72.73 -55.61
C MET A 45 -108.35 71.67 -54.49
N TRP A 46 -109.53 71.24 -54.04
CA TRP A 46 -109.64 70.13 -53.09
C TRP A 46 -109.22 68.80 -53.72
N SER A 47 -109.55 68.53 -54.99
CA SER A 47 -109.10 67.33 -55.71
C SER A 47 -107.59 67.31 -55.96
N GLU A 48 -106.99 68.42 -56.41
CA GLU A 48 -105.54 68.51 -56.63
C GLU A 48 -104.74 68.38 -55.32
N ASN A 49 -105.22 68.98 -54.23
CA ASN A 49 -104.64 68.78 -52.89
C ASN A 49 -104.84 67.34 -52.38
N GLN A 50 -105.97 66.69 -52.68
CA GLN A 50 -106.21 65.29 -52.33
C GLN A 50 -105.29 64.35 -53.11
N GLU A 51 -105.04 64.63 -54.39
CA GLU A 51 -104.10 63.87 -55.23
C GLU A 51 -102.65 64.05 -54.75
N LEU A 52 -102.24 65.29 -54.43
CA LEU A 52 -100.95 65.57 -53.79
C LEU A 52 -100.79 64.80 -52.47
N LEU A 53 -101.76 64.86 -51.57
CA LEU A 53 -101.75 64.10 -50.30
C LEU A 53 -101.69 62.58 -50.52
N LEU A 54 -102.33 62.04 -51.55
CA LEU A 54 -102.23 60.63 -51.91
C LEU A 54 -100.84 60.28 -52.47
N THR A 55 -100.23 61.15 -53.28
CA THR A 55 -98.85 60.95 -53.75
C THR A 55 -97.83 61.05 -52.62
N ASP A 56 -98.00 61.99 -51.69
CA ASP A 56 -97.15 62.10 -50.50
C ASP A 56 -97.32 60.88 -49.58
N LEU A 57 -98.55 60.39 -49.38
CA LEU A 57 -98.79 59.17 -48.62
C LEU A 57 -98.13 57.95 -49.29
N ALA A 58 -98.20 57.82 -50.61
CA ALA A 58 -97.51 56.78 -51.36
C ALA A 58 -95.98 56.91 -51.24
N ASN A 59 -95.44 58.13 -51.35
CA ASN A 59 -94.02 58.42 -51.15
C ASN A 59 -93.55 58.07 -49.73
N TYR A 60 -94.31 58.46 -48.70
CA TYR A 60 -94.02 58.10 -47.31
C TYR A 60 -94.09 56.59 -47.08
N LYS A 61 -95.06 55.89 -47.67
CA LYS A 61 -95.15 54.42 -47.61
C LYS A 61 -93.90 53.77 -48.21
N VAL A 62 -93.48 54.16 -49.42
CA VAL A 62 -92.25 53.65 -50.05
C VAL A 62 -91.01 53.99 -49.21
N GLN A 63 -90.91 55.20 -48.65
CA GLN A 63 -89.80 55.55 -47.75
C GLN A 63 -89.78 54.70 -46.47
N VAL A 64 -90.93 54.36 -45.90
CA VAL A 64 -91.04 53.45 -44.75
C VAL A 64 -90.62 52.04 -45.15
N GLU A 65 -91.12 51.50 -46.26
CA GLU A 65 -90.77 50.16 -46.75
C GLU A 65 -89.26 50.03 -47.05
N VAL A 66 -88.63 51.05 -47.66
CA VAL A 66 -87.18 51.10 -47.89
C VAL A 66 -86.39 51.15 -46.58
N LYS A 67 -86.83 51.94 -45.58
CA LYS A 67 -86.20 52.00 -44.26
C LYS A 67 -86.37 50.70 -43.48
N GLU A 68 -87.54 50.06 -43.56
CA GLU A 68 -87.78 48.74 -42.97
C GLU A 68 -86.91 47.67 -43.60
N TYR A 69 -86.75 47.68 -44.93
CA TYR A 69 -85.86 46.74 -45.62
C TYR A 69 -84.40 46.95 -45.21
N ALA A 70 -83.93 48.20 -45.16
CA ALA A 70 -82.59 48.54 -44.68
C ALA A 70 -82.38 48.11 -43.21
N TYR A 71 -83.37 48.30 -42.34
CA TYR A 71 -83.35 47.86 -40.95
C TYR A 71 -83.30 46.32 -40.82
N LYS A 72 -84.13 45.59 -41.57
CA LYS A 72 -84.11 44.12 -41.64
C LYS A 72 -82.74 43.61 -42.14
N GLN A 73 -82.16 44.25 -43.14
CA GLN A 73 -80.81 43.91 -43.64
C GLN A 73 -79.71 44.22 -42.62
N ALA A 74 -79.85 45.29 -41.83
CA ALA A 74 -78.92 45.63 -40.74
C ALA A 74 -79.01 44.63 -39.58
N LEU A 75 -80.21 44.16 -39.22
CA LEU A 75 -80.41 43.09 -38.23
C LEU A 75 -79.72 41.79 -38.65
N LEU A 76 -79.94 41.32 -39.88
CA LEU A 76 -79.28 40.11 -40.39
C LEU A 76 -77.74 40.22 -40.38
N LYS A 77 -77.19 41.40 -40.71
CA LYS A 77 -75.75 41.65 -40.58
C LYS A 77 -75.29 41.59 -39.12
N LEU A 78 -76.02 42.21 -38.20
CA LEU A 78 -75.72 42.18 -36.75
C LEU A 78 -75.76 40.74 -36.19
N GLU A 79 -76.74 39.95 -36.60
CA GLU A 79 -76.88 38.55 -36.21
C GLU A 79 -75.71 37.71 -36.73
N SER A 80 -75.35 37.85 -38.01
CA SER A 80 -74.16 37.19 -38.57
C SER A 80 -72.87 37.59 -37.84
N TYR A 81 -72.77 38.85 -37.40
CA TYR A 81 -71.64 39.35 -36.63
C TYR A 81 -71.60 38.79 -35.20
N ASN A 82 -72.74 38.61 -34.55
CA ASN A 82 -72.81 37.97 -33.23
C ASN A 82 -72.35 36.51 -33.32
N VAL A 83 -72.86 35.74 -34.29
CA VAL A 83 -72.44 34.35 -34.53
C VAL A 83 -70.92 34.24 -34.73
N THR A 84 -70.30 35.15 -35.50
CA THR A 84 -68.83 35.14 -35.66
C THR A 84 -68.05 35.46 -34.38
N VAL A 85 -68.63 36.21 -33.43
CA VAL A 85 -68.00 36.48 -32.13
C VAL A 85 -68.15 35.31 -31.20
N ASP A 86 -69.33 34.68 -31.18
CA ASP A 86 -69.60 33.54 -30.32
C ASP A 86 -68.71 32.35 -30.73
N GLU A 87 -68.53 32.13 -32.04
CA GLU A 87 -67.59 31.14 -32.59
C GLU A 87 -66.13 31.46 -32.20
N LEU A 88 -65.64 32.68 -32.45
CA LEU A 88 -64.28 33.06 -32.04
C LEU A 88 -64.08 33.03 -30.51
N SER A 89 -65.13 33.28 -29.73
CA SER A 89 -65.08 33.16 -28.26
C SER A 89 -65.11 31.71 -27.79
N ALA A 90 -65.74 30.79 -28.52
CA ALA A 90 -65.68 29.37 -28.26
C ALA A 90 -64.29 28.82 -28.59
N GLN A 91 -63.74 29.17 -29.75
CA GLN A 91 -62.37 28.82 -30.13
C GLN A 91 -61.34 29.35 -29.11
N LEU A 92 -61.48 30.59 -28.64
CA LEU A 92 -60.60 31.16 -27.62
C LEU A 92 -60.61 30.32 -26.33
N LYS A 93 -61.80 29.98 -25.81
CA LYS A 93 -61.95 29.15 -24.61
C LYS A 93 -61.39 27.75 -24.80
N ASN A 94 -61.55 27.16 -25.99
CA ASN A 94 -60.99 25.84 -26.30
C ASN A 94 -59.46 25.90 -26.30
N CYS A 95 -58.84 26.88 -26.95
CA CYS A 95 -57.37 27.05 -26.90
C CYS A 95 -56.85 27.34 -25.48
N GLU A 96 -57.61 28.08 -24.66
CA GLU A 96 -57.26 28.30 -23.24
C GLU A 96 -57.31 26.99 -22.44
N ALA A 97 -58.37 26.19 -22.60
CA ALA A 97 -58.52 24.90 -21.93
C ALA A 97 -57.47 23.87 -22.40
N GLU A 98 -57.18 23.80 -23.70
CA GLU A 98 -56.11 22.94 -24.25
C GLU A 98 -54.72 23.33 -23.74
N ARG A 99 -54.45 24.63 -23.59
CA ARG A 99 -53.21 25.13 -23.00
C ARG A 99 -53.11 24.76 -21.52
N ASP A 100 -54.16 25.02 -20.74
CA ASP A 100 -54.14 24.72 -19.30
C ASP A 100 -54.02 23.21 -19.03
N GLN A 101 -54.71 22.37 -19.82
CA GLN A 101 -54.55 20.91 -19.75
C GLN A 101 -53.11 20.50 -20.07
N ALA A 102 -52.54 20.97 -21.19
CA ALA A 102 -51.17 20.61 -21.58
C ALA A 102 -50.09 21.13 -20.58
N ILE A 103 -50.38 22.22 -19.86
CA ILE A 103 -49.55 22.69 -18.75
C ILE A 103 -49.66 21.75 -17.55
N GLU A 104 -50.87 21.30 -17.20
CA GLU A 104 -51.09 20.38 -16.07
C GLU A 104 -50.46 19.00 -16.35
N ASP A 105 -50.69 18.45 -17.55
CA ASP A 105 -50.02 17.22 -18.03
C ASP A 105 -48.49 17.35 -17.91
N SER A 106 -47.93 18.51 -18.27
CA SER A 106 -46.49 18.77 -18.13
C SER A 106 -46.01 18.92 -16.68
N LYS A 107 -46.86 19.28 -15.72
CA LYS A 107 -46.50 19.30 -14.29
C LYS A 107 -46.52 17.90 -13.72
N GLU A 108 -47.58 17.14 -13.96
CA GLU A 108 -47.71 15.77 -13.45
C GLU A 108 -46.53 14.90 -13.89
N VAL A 109 -46.19 14.93 -15.20
CA VAL A 109 -45.03 14.21 -15.72
C VAL A 109 -43.71 14.71 -15.12
N ARG A 110 -43.60 16.00 -14.74
CA ARG A 110 -42.42 16.54 -14.07
C ARG A 110 -42.30 16.05 -12.63
N GLU A 111 -43.40 16.02 -11.88
CA GLU A 111 -43.43 15.45 -10.52
C GLU A 111 -43.08 13.95 -10.54
N GLN A 112 -43.50 13.23 -11.57
CA GLN A 112 -43.08 11.83 -11.80
C GLN A 112 -41.58 11.72 -12.10
N ILE A 113 -41.02 12.59 -12.95
CA ILE A 113 -39.58 12.68 -13.23
C ILE A 113 -38.81 12.97 -11.93
N ASP A 114 -39.17 14.01 -11.19
CA ASP A 114 -38.47 14.43 -9.96
C ASP A 114 -38.45 13.29 -8.92
N LYS A 115 -39.56 12.55 -8.80
CA LYS A 115 -39.67 11.37 -7.94
C LYS A 115 -38.77 10.22 -8.43
N LEU A 116 -38.73 9.92 -9.71
CA LEU A 116 -37.82 8.90 -10.25
C LEU A 116 -36.35 9.33 -10.15
N GLU A 117 -36.02 10.60 -10.36
CA GLU A 117 -34.67 11.14 -10.17
C GLU A 117 -34.21 11.01 -8.71
N SER A 118 -35.09 11.24 -7.73
CA SER A 118 -34.76 10.99 -6.33
C SER A 118 -34.46 9.51 -6.03
N LYS A 119 -35.20 8.58 -6.66
CA LYS A 119 -34.98 7.14 -6.53
C LYS A 119 -33.70 6.69 -7.23
N VAL A 120 -33.44 7.17 -8.44
CA VAL A 120 -32.20 6.90 -9.19
C VAL A 120 -30.99 7.36 -8.39
N LYS A 121 -31.09 8.51 -7.71
CA LYS A 121 -30.06 8.97 -6.78
C LYS A 121 -29.91 8.02 -5.58
N GLU A 122 -31.00 7.68 -4.90
CA GLU A 122 -30.99 6.75 -3.75
C GLU A 122 -30.37 5.39 -4.11
N MET A 123 -30.77 4.80 -5.23
CA MET A 123 -30.19 3.54 -5.75
C MET A 123 -28.72 3.68 -6.12
N SER A 124 -28.30 4.84 -6.66
CA SER A 124 -26.88 5.11 -6.98
C SER A 124 -26.02 5.25 -5.72
N ASP A 125 -26.54 5.95 -4.70
CA ASP A 125 -25.88 6.11 -3.41
C ASP A 125 -25.74 4.74 -2.70
N LEU A 126 -26.80 3.90 -2.71
CA LEU A 126 -26.77 2.53 -2.20
C LEU A 126 -25.76 1.61 -2.94
N LEU A 127 -25.69 1.70 -4.27
CA LEU A 127 -24.70 0.94 -5.05
C LEU A 127 -23.26 1.37 -4.73
N LEU A 128 -23.04 2.66 -4.45
CA LEU A 128 -21.73 3.17 -4.04
C LEU A 128 -21.35 2.69 -2.63
N GLU A 129 -22.28 2.75 -1.66
CA GLU A 129 -22.08 2.24 -0.31
C GLU A 129 -21.77 0.74 -0.31
N ALA A 130 -22.54 -0.06 -1.06
CA ALA A 130 -22.33 -1.49 -1.18
C ALA A 130 -20.99 -1.84 -1.84
N ARG A 131 -20.57 -1.07 -2.85
CA ARG A 131 -19.23 -1.21 -3.45
C ARG A 131 -18.11 -0.92 -2.44
N ILE A 132 -18.23 0.15 -1.66
CA ILE A 132 -17.25 0.49 -0.61
C ILE A 132 -17.19 -0.65 0.44
N ALA A 133 -18.35 -1.19 0.84
CA ALA A 133 -18.41 -2.34 1.74
C ALA A 133 -17.76 -3.59 1.12
N GLN A 134 -17.94 -3.86 -0.17
CA GLN A 134 -17.28 -4.96 -0.88
C GLN A 134 -15.75 -4.79 -0.93
N GLU A 135 -15.26 -3.58 -1.24
CA GLU A 135 -13.82 -3.27 -1.24
C GLU A 135 -13.20 -3.43 0.17
N GLN A 136 -13.89 -2.99 1.22
CA GLN A 136 -13.47 -3.20 2.62
C GLN A 136 -13.48 -4.68 3.03
N LEU A 137 -14.50 -5.43 2.61
CA LEU A 137 -14.63 -6.87 2.90
C LEU A 137 -13.49 -7.68 2.26
N VAL A 138 -13.11 -7.34 1.02
CA VAL A 138 -11.95 -7.92 0.32
C VAL A 138 -10.65 -7.60 1.05
N HIS A 139 -10.48 -6.36 1.56
CA HIS A 139 -9.32 -6.00 2.38
C HIS A 139 -9.21 -6.87 3.64
N VAL A 140 -10.30 -6.96 4.41
CA VAL A 140 -10.35 -7.77 5.65
C VAL A 140 -10.10 -9.26 5.36
N ILE A 141 -10.56 -9.78 4.21
CA ILE A 141 -10.28 -11.17 3.80
C ILE A 141 -8.79 -11.38 3.47
N ASN A 142 -8.14 -10.40 2.84
CA ASN A 142 -6.71 -10.46 2.56
C ASN A 142 -5.88 -10.42 3.86
N GLU A 143 -6.22 -9.55 4.81
CA GLU A 143 -5.61 -9.51 6.15
C GLU A 143 -5.84 -10.82 6.93
N LEU A 144 -7.06 -11.37 6.88
CA LEU A 144 -7.39 -12.65 7.49
C LEU A 144 -6.62 -13.82 6.86
N ASN A 145 -6.34 -13.77 5.55
CA ASN A 145 -5.55 -14.79 4.87
C ASN A 145 -4.05 -14.64 5.18
N ALA A 146 -3.52 -13.42 5.26
CA ALA A 146 -2.15 -13.15 5.67
C ALA A 146 -1.89 -13.65 7.11
N THR A 147 -2.72 -13.25 8.07
CA THR A 147 -2.62 -13.69 9.48
C THR A 147 -2.82 -15.19 9.66
N LYS A 148 -3.67 -15.84 8.85
CA LYS A 148 -3.76 -17.32 8.80
C LYS A 148 -2.48 -17.97 8.28
N GLU A 149 -1.72 -17.32 7.40
CA GLU A 149 -0.46 -17.85 6.88
C GLU A 149 0.69 -17.64 7.86
N GLU A 150 0.77 -16.46 8.49
CA GLU A 150 1.66 -16.20 9.63
C GLU A 150 1.45 -17.23 10.75
N LEU A 151 0.19 -17.56 11.08
CA LEU A 151 -0.13 -18.59 12.06
C LEU A 151 0.33 -20.00 11.65
N ARG A 152 0.30 -20.34 10.35
CA ARG A 152 0.83 -21.63 9.85
C ARG A 152 2.35 -21.66 9.96
N ASN A 153 3.03 -20.58 9.59
CA ASN A 153 4.48 -20.45 9.69
C ASN A 153 4.96 -20.54 11.15
N ALA A 154 4.36 -19.75 12.05
CA ALA A 154 4.66 -19.81 13.47
C ALA A 154 4.39 -21.20 14.09
N LYS A 155 3.37 -21.93 13.61
CA LYS A 155 3.11 -23.30 14.03
C LYS A 155 4.18 -24.28 13.53
N ALA A 156 4.67 -24.11 12.30
CA ALA A 156 5.77 -24.92 11.75
C ALA A 156 7.10 -24.64 12.48
N GLU A 157 7.41 -23.37 12.76
CA GLU A 157 8.56 -22.96 13.57
C GLU A 157 8.50 -23.54 14.99
N LEU A 158 7.33 -23.52 15.63
CA LEU A 158 7.12 -24.13 16.94
C LEU A 158 7.39 -25.64 16.90
N SER A 159 6.86 -26.36 15.90
CA SER A 159 7.10 -27.80 15.75
C SER A 159 8.60 -28.11 15.55
N ALA A 160 9.30 -27.33 14.72
CA ALA A 160 10.75 -27.49 14.53
C ALA A 160 11.55 -27.17 15.82
N ALA A 161 11.13 -26.18 16.60
CA ALA A 161 11.74 -25.86 17.89
C ALA A 161 11.49 -26.95 18.95
N GLU A 162 10.30 -27.57 18.95
CA GLU A 162 9.97 -28.72 19.80
C GLU A 162 10.81 -29.96 19.43
N GLU A 163 10.95 -30.28 18.14
CA GLU A 163 11.82 -31.36 17.65
C GLU A 163 13.30 -31.12 18.02
N SER A 164 13.80 -29.91 17.80
CA SER A 164 15.17 -29.52 18.19
C SER A 164 15.40 -29.65 19.70
N LYS A 165 14.45 -29.19 20.53
CA LYS A 165 14.50 -29.35 21.98
C LYS A 165 14.52 -30.83 22.40
N VAL A 166 13.72 -31.69 21.76
CA VAL A 166 13.72 -33.13 22.05
C VAL A 166 15.07 -33.77 21.68
N SER A 167 15.67 -33.38 20.56
CA SER A 167 17.02 -33.83 20.19
C SER A 167 18.07 -33.42 21.23
N ALA A 168 18.08 -32.14 21.62
CA ALA A 168 19.00 -31.63 22.64
C ALA A 168 18.79 -32.30 24.02
N MET A 169 17.54 -32.54 24.43
CA MET A 169 17.26 -33.29 25.67
C MET A 169 17.81 -34.73 25.61
N LYS A 170 17.71 -35.39 24.45
CA LYS A 170 18.27 -36.74 24.26
C LYS A 170 19.79 -36.75 24.30
N GLU A 171 20.46 -35.74 23.74
CA GLU A 171 21.92 -35.59 23.88
C GLU A 171 22.35 -35.35 25.34
N VAL A 172 21.60 -34.53 26.08
CA VAL A 172 21.84 -34.31 27.52
C VAL A 172 21.61 -35.59 28.32
N GLU A 173 20.58 -36.38 28.01
CA GLU A 173 20.32 -37.69 28.64
C GLU A 173 21.47 -38.67 28.38
N LEU A 174 21.94 -38.78 27.14
CA LEU A 174 23.11 -39.59 26.79
C LEU A 174 24.37 -39.12 27.52
N MET A 175 24.62 -37.81 27.59
CA MET A 175 25.75 -37.24 28.31
C MET A 175 25.66 -37.53 29.82
N ALA A 176 24.47 -37.44 30.42
CA ALA A 176 24.25 -37.79 31.83
C ALA A 176 24.59 -39.27 32.08
N THR A 177 24.09 -40.20 31.25
CA THR A 177 24.44 -41.63 31.40
C THR A 177 25.94 -41.89 31.23
N ALA A 178 26.63 -41.17 30.35
CA ALA A 178 28.08 -41.28 30.21
C ALA A 178 28.83 -40.75 31.43
N VAL A 179 28.37 -39.65 32.03
CA VAL A 179 28.94 -39.10 33.29
C VAL A 179 28.72 -40.08 34.45
N ASP A 180 27.55 -40.70 34.56
CA ASP A 180 27.28 -41.71 35.59
C ASP A 180 28.16 -42.97 35.41
N MET A 181 28.38 -43.42 34.17
CA MET A 181 29.30 -44.53 33.87
C MET A 181 30.77 -44.18 34.18
N GLU A 182 31.24 -42.97 33.87
CA GLU A 182 32.60 -42.55 34.25
C GLU A 182 32.73 -42.39 35.77
N LYS A 183 31.69 -41.90 36.45
CA LYS A 183 31.63 -41.84 37.91
C LYS A 183 31.77 -43.24 38.53
N GLU A 184 31.00 -44.22 38.06
CA GLU A 184 31.09 -45.62 38.49
C GLU A 184 32.51 -46.17 38.30
N LYS A 185 33.13 -46.00 37.12
CA LYS A 185 34.53 -46.39 36.89
C LYS A 185 35.52 -45.71 37.83
N THR A 186 35.32 -44.42 38.16
CA THR A 186 36.20 -43.74 39.13
C THR A 186 36.02 -44.25 40.55
N GLU A 187 34.81 -44.66 40.94
CA GLU A 187 34.53 -45.30 42.22
C GLU A 187 35.16 -46.71 42.27
N GLU A 188 35.03 -47.53 41.21
CA GLU A 188 35.72 -48.82 41.07
C GLU A 188 37.26 -48.68 41.14
N LEU A 189 37.84 -47.71 40.42
CA LEU A 189 39.27 -47.43 40.45
C LEU A 189 39.73 -46.99 41.84
N LEU A 190 38.95 -46.18 42.55
CA LEU A 190 39.25 -45.76 43.93
C LEU A 190 39.26 -46.98 44.87
N THR A 191 38.29 -47.89 44.73
CA THR A 191 38.23 -49.14 45.48
C THR A 191 39.46 -50.01 45.19
N CYS A 192 39.79 -50.25 43.92
CA CYS A 192 40.97 -51.02 43.50
C CYS A 192 42.29 -50.41 44.04
N VAL A 193 42.43 -49.08 44.02
CA VAL A 193 43.59 -48.39 44.62
C VAL A 193 43.65 -48.60 46.14
N SER A 194 42.51 -48.60 46.83
CA SER A 194 42.47 -48.87 48.27
C SER A 194 42.85 -50.33 48.60
N GLU A 195 42.33 -51.30 47.85
CA GLU A 195 42.68 -52.73 48.00
C GLU A 195 44.16 -52.99 47.70
N PHE A 196 44.72 -52.36 46.66
CA PHE A 196 46.14 -52.44 46.36
C PHE A 196 47.00 -51.83 47.47
N ASN A 197 46.61 -50.68 48.02
CA ASN A 197 47.32 -50.05 49.12
C ASN A 197 47.29 -50.91 50.40
N ASP A 198 46.14 -51.53 50.70
CA ASP A 198 46.01 -52.49 51.82
C ASP A 198 46.86 -53.75 51.59
N ALA A 199 46.91 -54.28 50.36
CA ALA A 199 47.80 -55.38 49.99
C ALA A 199 49.30 -55.00 50.13
N VAL A 200 49.67 -53.77 49.79
CA VAL A 200 51.03 -53.23 50.02
C VAL A 200 51.32 -53.09 51.51
N LEU A 201 50.37 -52.66 52.34
CA LEU A 201 50.52 -52.60 53.79
C LEU A 201 50.70 -54.01 54.40
N LEU A 202 49.86 -54.96 54.01
CA LEU A 202 49.97 -56.36 54.43
C LEU A 202 51.32 -56.98 54.01
N SER A 203 51.77 -56.72 52.78
CA SER A 203 53.08 -57.16 52.28
C SER A 203 54.23 -56.55 53.08
N LYS A 204 54.19 -55.25 53.41
CA LYS A 204 55.18 -54.59 54.28
C LYS A 204 55.21 -55.19 55.68
N VAL A 205 54.05 -55.48 56.27
CA VAL A 205 53.96 -56.14 57.59
C VAL A 205 54.57 -57.55 57.53
N ALA A 206 54.24 -58.34 56.50
CA ALA A 206 54.81 -59.68 56.30
C ALA A 206 56.34 -59.64 56.09
N ALA A 207 56.86 -58.62 55.39
CA ALA A 207 58.30 -58.41 55.21
C ALA A 207 59.00 -58.08 56.55
N ILE A 208 58.43 -57.16 57.35
CA ILE A 208 58.94 -56.82 58.69
C ILE A 208 58.90 -58.04 59.62
N GLU A 209 57.83 -58.83 59.58
CA GLU A 209 57.77 -60.09 60.33
C GLU A 209 58.85 -61.09 59.92
N ALA A 210 59.11 -61.22 58.61
CA ALA A 210 60.17 -62.09 58.10
C ALA A 210 61.55 -61.59 58.55
N GLU A 211 61.83 -60.29 58.44
CA GLU A 211 63.07 -59.66 58.92
C GLU A 211 63.27 -59.86 60.42
N ASN A 212 62.22 -59.69 61.24
CA ASN A 212 62.25 -59.99 62.67
C ASN A 212 62.55 -61.48 62.95
N LYS A 213 61.94 -62.41 62.20
CA LYS A 213 62.23 -63.85 62.31
C LYS A 213 63.69 -64.16 61.94
N TYR A 214 64.22 -63.55 60.87
CA TYR A 214 65.64 -63.65 60.51
C TYR A 214 66.56 -63.07 61.58
N SER A 215 66.22 -61.93 62.17
CA SER A 215 66.97 -61.31 63.27
C SER A 215 67.05 -62.20 64.51
N ILE A 216 65.93 -62.84 64.88
CA ILE A 216 65.89 -63.84 65.97
C ILE A 216 66.84 -65.01 65.65
N ILE A 217 66.74 -65.61 64.46
CA ILE A 217 67.58 -66.74 64.01
C ILE A 217 69.06 -66.34 64.00
N LEU A 218 69.40 -65.16 63.49
CA LEU A 218 70.77 -64.64 63.51
C LEU A 218 71.28 -64.46 64.94
N SER A 219 70.46 -63.93 65.86
CA SER A 219 70.83 -63.77 67.28
C SER A 219 71.02 -65.11 68.01
N GLU A 220 70.37 -66.18 67.55
CA GLU A 220 70.55 -67.54 68.07
C GLU A 220 71.82 -68.17 67.50
N LYS A 221 72.08 -68.02 66.19
CA LYS A 221 73.33 -68.46 65.57
C LYS A 221 74.57 -67.72 66.08
N GLU A 222 74.45 -66.43 66.41
CA GLU A 222 75.53 -65.70 67.07
C GLU A 222 75.85 -66.28 68.46
N LYS A 223 74.82 -66.68 69.24
CA LYS A 223 75.03 -67.35 70.53
C LYS A 223 75.67 -68.74 70.38
N GLU A 224 75.24 -69.53 69.39
CA GLU A 224 75.88 -70.82 69.05
C GLU A 224 77.36 -70.62 68.68
N LEU A 225 77.66 -69.64 67.81
CA LEU A 225 79.02 -69.30 67.41
C LEU A 225 79.87 -68.80 68.59
N GLN A 226 79.31 -67.98 69.48
CA GLN A 226 80.00 -67.52 70.68
C GLN A 226 80.35 -68.69 71.62
N VAL A 227 79.46 -69.66 71.81
CA VAL A 227 79.75 -70.88 72.59
C VAL A 227 80.84 -71.71 71.91
N ALA A 228 80.78 -71.89 70.59
CA ALA A 228 81.82 -72.60 69.83
C ALA A 228 83.19 -71.89 69.90
N ALA A 229 83.21 -70.54 69.86
CA ALA A 229 84.42 -69.73 69.97
C ALA A 229 85.05 -69.84 71.36
N VAL A 230 84.27 -69.79 72.44
CA VAL A 230 84.76 -70.02 73.81
C VAL A 230 85.39 -71.41 73.92
N HIS A 231 84.71 -72.44 73.42
CA HIS A 231 85.23 -73.81 73.45
C HIS A 231 86.54 -73.98 72.66
N ALA A 232 86.66 -73.35 71.48
CA ALA A 232 87.88 -73.32 70.69
C ALA A 232 89.02 -72.56 71.40
N GLN A 233 88.70 -71.52 72.16
CA GLN A 233 89.67 -70.75 72.94
C GLN A 233 90.17 -71.54 74.17
N GLU A 234 89.31 -72.29 74.86
CA GLU A 234 89.70 -73.24 75.91
C GLU A 234 90.65 -74.33 75.38
N GLN A 235 90.34 -74.91 74.21
CA GLN A 235 91.20 -75.88 73.52
C GLN A 235 92.58 -75.28 73.18
N LEU A 236 92.62 -74.03 72.71
CA LEU A 236 93.87 -73.33 72.41
C LEU A 236 94.69 -73.08 73.68
N GLU A 237 94.04 -72.70 74.78
CA GLU A 237 94.73 -72.46 76.06
C GLU A 237 95.29 -73.75 76.69
N GLU A 238 94.64 -74.91 76.47
CA GLU A 238 95.21 -76.24 76.79
C GLU A 238 96.44 -76.55 75.92
N MET A 239 96.40 -76.21 74.62
CA MET A 239 97.53 -76.40 73.70
C MET A 239 98.71 -75.47 74.01
N ILE A 240 98.46 -74.23 74.45
CA ILE A 240 99.50 -73.30 74.91
C ILE A 240 100.21 -73.90 76.14
N LYS A 241 99.47 -74.40 77.15
CA LYS A 241 100.05 -75.05 78.33
C LYS A 241 100.88 -76.30 77.99
N ARG A 242 100.49 -77.08 76.97
CA ARG A 242 101.34 -78.17 76.44
C ARG A 242 102.62 -77.66 75.78
N THR A 243 102.58 -76.51 75.13
CA THR A 243 103.71 -75.92 74.41
C THR A 243 104.72 -75.30 75.38
N GLU A 244 104.27 -74.62 76.42
CA GLU A 244 105.12 -74.14 77.53
C GLU A 244 105.88 -75.31 78.17
N MET A 245 105.20 -76.43 78.44
CA MET A 245 105.81 -77.65 78.98
C MET A 245 106.84 -78.29 78.03
N MET A 246 106.70 -78.15 76.71
CA MET A 246 107.75 -78.55 75.75
C MET A 246 108.94 -77.59 75.77
N GLN A 247 108.69 -76.28 75.89
CA GLN A 247 109.76 -75.28 75.93
C GLN A 247 110.68 -75.47 77.14
N ASP A 248 110.13 -75.82 78.31
CA ASP A 248 110.91 -76.16 79.50
C ASP A 248 111.78 -77.41 79.32
N LEU A 249 111.28 -78.43 78.59
CA LEU A 249 112.06 -79.62 78.24
C LEU A 249 113.17 -79.32 77.22
N GLU A 250 112.92 -78.40 76.28
CA GLU A 250 113.91 -77.93 75.31
C GLU A 250 115.01 -77.08 75.98
N ASN A 251 114.65 -76.24 76.94
CA ASN A 251 115.60 -75.49 77.76
C ASN A 251 116.55 -76.45 78.52
N HIS A 252 116.02 -77.51 79.14
CA HIS A 252 116.84 -78.55 79.78
C HIS A 252 117.74 -79.35 78.81
N LEU A 253 117.36 -79.48 77.54
CA LEU A 253 118.24 -80.05 76.50
C LEU A 253 119.35 -79.07 76.11
N SER A 254 119.05 -77.78 76.03
CA SER A 254 120.01 -76.71 75.72
C SER A 254 121.09 -76.57 76.81
N GLU A 255 120.69 -76.60 78.09
CA GLU A 255 121.62 -76.62 79.24
C GLU A 255 122.61 -77.80 79.17
N ARG A 256 122.13 -78.99 78.75
CA ARG A 256 122.97 -80.18 78.59
C ARG A 256 123.90 -80.09 77.38
N THR A 257 123.50 -79.42 76.31
CA THR A 257 124.34 -79.19 75.13
C THR A 257 125.53 -78.30 75.48
N LEU A 258 125.30 -77.19 76.20
CA LEU A 258 126.37 -76.30 76.67
C LEU A 258 127.36 -77.00 77.62
N PHE A 259 126.92 -77.99 78.38
CA PHE A 259 127.79 -78.82 79.22
C PHE A 259 128.67 -79.80 78.42
N ILE A 260 128.22 -80.25 77.24
CA ILE A 260 128.99 -81.12 76.35
C ILE A 260 130.12 -80.33 75.66
N ASP A 261 129.83 -79.12 75.17
CA ASP A 261 130.82 -78.26 74.52
C ASP A 261 131.98 -77.89 75.47
N SER A 262 131.67 -77.70 76.77
CA SER A 262 132.66 -77.48 77.83
C SER A 262 133.63 -78.65 78.00
N LEU A 263 133.17 -79.90 77.83
CA LEU A 263 133.99 -81.10 77.98
C LEU A 263 134.82 -81.42 76.74
N GLN A 264 134.41 -80.95 75.56
CA GLN A 264 135.19 -81.10 74.33
C GLN A 264 136.40 -80.17 74.30
N SER A 265 136.29 -78.95 74.86
CA SER A 265 137.38 -77.97 74.90
C SER A 265 138.61 -78.41 75.73
N GLU A 266 138.41 -79.22 76.76
CA GLU A 266 139.53 -79.74 77.59
C GLU A 266 140.27 -80.93 76.93
N LEU A 267 139.66 -81.62 75.98
CA LEU A 267 140.24 -82.81 75.33
C LEU A 267 141.31 -82.46 74.27
N GLU A 268 141.29 -81.23 73.75
CA GLU A 268 142.06 -80.81 72.57
C GLU A 268 143.45 -80.23 72.91
N GLN A 269 143.75 -79.93 74.18
CA GLN A 269 145.04 -79.30 74.58
C GLN A 269 146.16 -80.28 74.99
N VAL A 270 145.90 -81.59 75.06
CA VAL A 270 146.89 -82.58 75.54
C VAL A 270 147.43 -83.49 74.42
N LYS A 271 146.98 -83.33 73.17
CA LYS A 271 147.41 -84.17 72.04
C LYS A 271 148.42 -83.51 71.10
N GLU A 272 149.56 -84.19 70.98
CA GLU A 272 150.43 -84.23 69.79
C GLU A 272 151.45 -83.10 69.54
N LEU A 273 152.34 -82.88 70.50
CA LEU A 273 153.69 -82.37 70.24
C LEU A 273 154.71 -83.51 69.93
N HIS A 274 154.44 -84.48 69.02
CA HIS A 274 155.51 -85.39 68.53
C HIS A 274 155.31 -86.15 67.18
N ALA A 275 155.47 -85.41 66.07
CA ALA A 275 156.28 -85.79 64.89
C ALA A 275 155.91 -86.96 63.91
N SER A 276 155.69 -86.54 62.65
CA SER A 276 156.42 -86.95 61.41
C SER A 276 155.82 -87.93 60.37
N LEU A 277 156.09 -87.58 59.09
CA LEU A 277 156.32 -88.42 57.88
C LEU A 277 155.30 -88.32 56.69
N GLU A 278 155.68 -87.53 55.66
CA GLU A 278 155.59 -87.85 54.19
C GLU A 278 154.31 -87.53 53.33
N GLU A 279 154.28 -86.29 52.78
CA GLU A 279 154.07 -85.87 51.37
C GLU A 279 153.16 -86.64 50.35
N ALA A 280 152.14 -85.96 49.75
CA ALA A 280 151.96 -85.78 48.27
C ALA A 280 150.56 -85.30 47.74
N ALA A 281 150.58 -84.60 46.59
CA ALA A 281 149.49 -84.33 45.61
C ALA A 281 148.44 -83.23 45.90
N SER A 282 147.59 -82.89 44.90
CA SER A 282 146.69 -81.71 44.86
C SER A 282 145.65 -81.67 43.69
N ASN A 283 144.85 -80.58 43.63
CA ASN A 283 144.12 -79.93 42.50
C ASN A 283 142.63 -80.23 42.15
N ALA A 284 141.99 -79.15 41.61
CA ALA A 284 140.74 -79.00 40.80
C ALA A 284 139.43 -78.49 41.49
N MET A 285 138.57 -77.71 40.79
CA MET A 285 138.64 -76.26 40.48
C MET A 285 137.35 -75.78 39.75
N ASP A 286 136.84 -74.59 40.11
CA ASP A 286 135.95 -73.60 39.45
C ASP A 286 134.87 -73.95 38.38
N ASN A 287 133.71 -73.26 38.46
CA ASN A 287 133.03 -72.45 37.40
C ASN A 287 131.48 -72.52 37.42
N LEU A 288 130.75 -71.41 37.65
CA LEU A 288 129.44 -71.13 36.99
C LEU A 288 128.85 -69.70 37.22
N ASP A 289 129.49 -68.66 36.70
CA ASP A 289 129.08 -67.25 36.91
C ASP A 289 128.77 -66.53 35.57
N LYS A 290 127.69 -66.95 34.86
CA LYS A 290 127.48 -66.55 33.43
C LYS A 290 126.07 -66.03 33.02
N LEU A 291 125.05 -66.08 33.87
CA LEU A 291 123.65 -65.81 33.46
C LEU A 291 123.05 -64.45 33.90
N ARG A 292 123.89 -63.51 34.37
CA ARG A 292 123.43 -62.27 35.07
C ARG A 292 123.28 -61.04 34.17
N SER A 293 123.56 -61.12 32.87
CA SER A 293 124.03 -59.95 32.09
C SER A 293 123.01 -59.23 31.19
N GLU A 294 121.88 -59.83 30.80
CA GLU A 294 121.15 -59.37 29.60
C GLU A 294 119.87 -58.53 29.81
N LEU A 295 119.33 -58.44 31.04
CA LEU A 295 117.95 -57.93 31.26
C LEU A 295 117.82 -56.43 31.65
N LYS A 296 118.85 -55.59 31.44
CA LYS A 296 119.01 -54.31 32.17
C LYS A 296 119.14 -53.01 31.34
N LEU A 297 118.65 -52.94 30.09
CA LEU A 297 118.94 -51.80 29.19
C LEU A 297 117.74 -51.23 28.39
N LEU A 298 116.54 -51.18 28.96
CA LEU A 298 115.37 -50.48 28.40
C LEU A 298 114.30 -50.28 29.51
N GLU A 299 114.40 -49.31 30.42
CA GLU A 299 114.56 -47.86 30.22
C GLU A 299 113.32 -47.27 29.51
N LYS A 300 112.16 -47.02 30.16
CA LYS A 300 111.82 -46.22 31.38
C LYS A 300 111.28 -44.80 31.11
N GLU A 301 111.13 -44.35 29.86
CA GLU A 301 110.64 -42.97 29.57
C GLU A 301 109.22 -42.84 28.97
N ASN A 302 108.59 -43.91 28.45
CA ASN A 302 107.38 -43.78 27.61
C ASN A 302 106.01 -43.97 28.34
N SER A 303 105.99 -44.10 29.68
CA SER A 303 104.79 -44.50 30.44
C SER A 303 103.84 -43.34 30.79
N ASP A 304 104.38 -42.24 31.32
CA ASP A 304 103.57 -41.32 32.12
C ASP A 304 103.02 -40.13 31.34
N GLN A 305 103.57 -39.84 30.16
CA GLN A 305 103.07 -38.81 29.25
C GLN A 305 101.80 -39.25 28.50
N ALA A 306 101.61 -40.56 28.28
CA ALA A 306 100.41 -41.13 27.65
C ALA A 306 99.15 -41.00 28.52
N ARG A 307 99.30 -40.99 29.85
CA ARG A 307 98.17 -41.03 30.79
C ARG A 307 97.39 -39.70 30.87
N TYR A 308 98.06 -38.57 30.62
CA TYR A 308 97.45 -37.23 30.60
C TYR A 308 96.72 -36.92 29.27
N ILE A 309 97.21 -37.46 28.15
CA ILE A 309 96.58 -37.26 26.84
C ILE A 309 95.21 -37.97 26.78
N ILE A 310 95.11 -39.16 27.36
CA ILE A 310 93.87 -39.96 27.36
C ILE A 310 92.70 -39.24 28.06
N SER A 311 92.91 -38.44 29.11
CA SER A 311 91.80 -37.75 29.79
C SER A 311 91.27 -36.54 28.99
N MET A 312 92.14 -35.79 28.31
CA MET A 312 91.66 -34.73 27.40
C MET A 312 90.94 -35.29 26.17
N GLU A 313 91.35 -36.45 25.66
CA GLU A 313 90.64 -37.13 24.57
C GLU A 313 89.24 -37.62 24.97
N THR A 314 89.01 -37.94 26.26
CA THR A 314 87.66 -38.30 26.74
C THR A 314 86.74 -37.09 26.91
N GLU A 315 87.24 -35.94 27.38
CA GLU A 315 86.44 -34.71 27.46
C GLU A 315 86.13 -34.12 26.08
N LEU A 316 87.07 -34.21 25.12
CA LEU A 316 86.83 -33.77 23.74
C LEU A 316 85.71 -34.60 23.08
N ARG A 317 85.71 -35.94 23.26
CA ARG A 317 84.64 -36.82 22.76
C ARG A 317 83.29 -36.54 23.42
N GLN A 318 83.27 -36.17 24.70
CA GLN A 318 82.04 -35.76 25.40
C GLN A 318 81.40 -34.54 24.70
N SER A 319 82.18 -33.49 24.46
CA SER A 319 81.70 -32.28 23.75
C SER A 319 81.31 -32.54 22.28
N GLU A 320 81.95 -33.47 21.58
CA GLU A 320 81.56 -33.84 20.21
C GLU A 320 80.21 -34.57 20.13
N VAL A 321 79.83 -35.32 21.17
CA VAL A 321 78.51 -35.98 21.27
C VAL A 321 77.42 -34.95 21.59
N GLU A 322 77.68 -34.04 22.52
CA GLU A 322 76.76 -32.93 22.85
C GLU A 322 76.55 -31.99 21.64
N LEU A 323 77.60 -31.73 20.85
CA LEU A 323 77.50 -30.98 19.59
C LEU A 323 76.67 -31.68 18.50
N LYS A 324 76.56 -33.01 18.52
CA LYS A 324 75.67 -33.76 17.62
C LYS A 324 74.22 -33.69 18.10
N SER A 325 73.99 -33.88 19.40
CA SER A 325 72.66 -33.72 20.01
C SER A 325 72.06 -32.33 19.71
N ALA A 326 72.84 -31.27 19.92
CA ALA A 326 72.40 -29.89 19.63
C ALA A 326 72.15 -29.61 18.14
N LYS A 327 72.79 -30.36 17.22
CA LYS A 327 72.53 -30.25 15.78
C LYS A 327 71.24 -30.95 15.37
N GLU A 328 70.92 -32.09 15.97
CA GLU A 328 69.66 -32.81 15.74
C GLU A 328 68.47 -32.02 16.30
N GLU A 329 68.63 -31.43 17.49
CA GLU A 329 67.67 -30.51 18.08
C GLU A 329 67.47 -29.23 17.23
N SER A 330 68.55 -28.68 16.65
CA SER A 330 68.46 -27.58 15.67
C SER A 330 67.78 -27.95 14.34
N ILE A 331 67.76 -29.24 13.96
CA ILE A 331 67.04 -29.71 12.77
C ILE A 331 65.53 -29.84 13.08
N LEU A 332 65.19 -30.34 14.27
CA LEU A 332 63.80 -30.38 14.75
C LEU A 332 63.22 -28.97 14.91
N LEU A 333 63.95 -28.04 15.54
CA LEU A 333 63.52 -26.64 15.64
C LEU A 333 63.35 -25.97 14.27
N ASN A 334 64.20 -26.28 13.28
CA ASN A 334 64.01 -25.78 11.92
C ASN A 334 62.77 -26.38 11.23
N HIS A 335 62.43 -27.64 11.50
CA HIS A 335 61.21 -28.25 11.00
C HIS A 335 59.97 -27.59 11.61
N GLU A 336 59.96 -27.33 12.92
CA GLU A 336 58.91 -26.57 13.59
C GLU A 336 58.82 -25.11 13.09
N LEU A 337 59.96 -24.46 12.85
CA LEU A 337 60.00 -23.11 12.27
C LEU A 337 59.45 -23.09 10.82
N ASP A 338 59.75 -24.07 9.98
CA ASP A 338 59.18 -24.14 8.63
C ASP A 338 57.69 -24.51 8.64
N MET A 339 57.24 -25.34 9.58
CA MET A 339 55.80 -25.58 9.82
C MET A 339 55.08 -24.29 10.24
N LEU A 340 55.57 -23.60 11.27
CA LEU A 340 55.05 -22.28 11.70
C LEU A 340 55.13 -21.24 10.57
N ARG A 341 56.16 -21.28 9.72
CA ARG A 341 56.29 -20.38 8.57
C ARG A 341 55.28 -20.70 7.47
N SER A 342 54.93 -21.97 7.27
CA SER A 342 53.85 -22.38 6.36
C SER A 342 52.47 -21.95 6.89
N GLU A 343 52.25 -22.05 8.20
CA GLU A 343 51.04 -21.58 8.87
C GLU A 343 50.94 -20.05 8.85
N ILE A 344 52.05 -19.32 9.05
CA ILE A 344 52.11 -17.87 8.91
C ILE A 344 51.87 -17.45 7.45
N LEU A 345 52.38 -18.17 6.45
CA LEU A 345 52.11 -17.88 5.05
C LEU A 345 50.63 -18.11 4.68
N LYS A 346 50.01 -19.15 5.23
CA LYS A 346 48.58 -19.43 5.07
C LYS A 346 47.71 -18.40 5.79
N ALA A 347 47.99 -18.10 7.05
CA ALA A 347 47.34 -17.01 7.78
C ALA A 347 47.52 -15.66 7.06
N LYS A 348 48.66 -15.45 6.39
CA LYS A 348 48.90 -14.25 5.58
C LYS A 348 48.06 -14.20 4.30
N SER A 349 47.93 -15.31 3.56
CA SER A 349 47.00 -15.37 2.43
C SER A 349 45.55 -15.19 2.87
N ASP A 350 45.19 -15.74 4.03
CA ASP A 350 43.84 -15.60 4.61
C ASP A 350 43.59 -14.15 5.03
N THR A 351 44.59 -13.44 5.60
CA THR A 351 44.48 -11.99 5.87
C THR A 351 44.48 -11.14 4.60
N ASP A 352 45.22 -11.52 3.56
CA ASP A 352 45.21 -10.82 2.28
C ASP A 352 43.84 -11.00 1.58
N GLU A 353 43.24 -12.19 1.64
CA GLU A 353 41.89 -12.47 1.14
C GLU A 353 40.80 -11.73 1.95
N ILE A 354 40.93 -11.69 3.28
CA ILE A 354 40.06 -10.88 4.15
C ILE A 354 40.22 -9.39 3.83
N SER A 355 41.43 -8.88 3.61
CA SER A 355 41.66 -7.49 3.21
C SER A 355 41.08 -7.17 1.83
N GLY A 356 41.12 -8.14 0.90
CA GLY A 356 40.45 -8.04 -0.40
C GLY A 356 38.94 -7.90 -0.25
N LYS A 357 38.32 -8.77 0.55
CA LYS A 357 36.89 -8.72 0.88
C LYS A 357 36.50 -7.45 1.66
N GLU A 358 37.37 -6.98 2.56
CA GLU A 358 37.17 -5.72 3.29
C GLU A 358 37.25 -4.51 2.35
N SER A 359 38.21 -4.48 1.43
CA SER A 359 38.32 -3.41 0.43
C SER A 359 37.11 -3.38 -0.51
N ALA A 360 36.60 -4.55 -0.92
CA ALA A 360 35.38 -4.67 -1.72
C ALA A 360 34.16 -4.17 -0.93
N ALA A 361 34.01 -4.56 0.33
CA ALA A 361 32.94 -4.08 1.21
C ALA A 361 33.04 -2.56 1.47
N GLN A 362 34.25 -2.00 1.64
CA GLN A 362 34.45 -0.55 1.78
C GLN A 362 34.08 0.21 0.49
N VAL A 363 34.39 -0.34 -0.69
CA VAL A 363 33.96 0.21 -1.99
C VAL A 363 32.44 0.13 -2.17
N GLU A 364 31.81 -0.97 -1.76
CA GLU A 364 30.34 -1.13 -1.81
C GLU A 364 29.63 -0.19 -0.82
N ILE A 365 30.15 -0.03 0.39
CA ILE A 365 29.67 0.96 1.37
C ILE A 365 29.84 2.40 0.84
N ALA A 366 30.92 2.69 0.12
CA ALA A 366 31.12 3.99 -0.53
C ALA A 366 30.13 4.21 -1.70
N LEU A 367 29.87 3.18 -2.52
CA LEU A 367 28.90 3.21 -3.60
C LEU A 367 27.47 3.43 -3.06
N LEU A 368 27.08 2.69 -2.02
CA LEU A 368 25.79 2.83 -1.35
C LEU A 368 25.65 4.20 -0.68
N LYS A 369 26.70 4.72 -0.02
CA LYS A 369 26.70 6.11 0.48
C LYS A 369 26.53 7.14 -0.65
N ALA A 370 27.19 6.96 -1.79
CA ALA A 370 27.03 7.84 -2.95
C ALA A 370 25.61 7.77 -3.54
N GLN A 371 25.01 6.58 -3.62
CA GLN A 371 23.63 6.40 -4.07
C GLN A 371 22.61 7.00 -3.08
N VAL A 372 22.82 6.83 -1.77
CA VAL A 372 21.99 7.47 -0.72
C VAL A 372 22.11 8.99 -0.76
N HIS A 373 23.31 9.54 -0.96
CA HIS A 373 23.48 11.00 -1.15
C HIS A 373 22.85 11.50 -2.47
N LYS A 374 22.94 10.73 -3.56
CA LYS A 374 22.25 11.02 -4.82
C LYS A 374 20.73 11.03 -4.64
N GLY A 375 20.17 10.01 -3.97
CA GLY A 375 18.76 9.93 -3.63
C GLY A 375 18.29 11.09 -2.75
N ARG A 376 19.02 11.42 -1.68
CA ARG A 376 18.73 12.57 -0.82
C ARG A 376 18.80 13.90 -1.57
N SER A 377 19.75 14.06 -2.50
CA SER A 377 19.83 15.24 -3.37
C SER A 377 18.67 15.33 -4.36
N MET A 378 18.20 14.20 -4.90
CA MET A 378 17.03 14.14 -5.77
C MET A 378 15.73 14.43 -5.01
N ILE A 379 15.58 13.94 -3.78
CA ILE A 379 14.44 14.23 -2.90
C ILE A 379 14.40 15.72 -2.55
N ALA A 380 15.51 16.31 -2.08
CA ALA A 380 15.56 17.74 -1.77
C ALA A 380 15.30 18.64 -3.00
N ALA A 381 15.72 18.20 -4.20
CA ALA A 381 15.41 18.88 -5.45
C ALA A 381 13.93 18.72 -5.87
N ALA A 382 13.32 17.56 -5.62
CA ALA A 382 11.92 17.29 -5.87
C ALA A 382 11.00 18.04 -4.90
N GLU A 383 11.31 18.06 -3.60
CA GLU A 383 10.61 18.85 -2.58
C GLU A 383 10.68 20.35 -2.92
N ALA A 384 11.86 20.86 -3.29
CA ALA A 384 12.02 22.23 -3.75
C ALA A 384 11.35 22.51 -5.11
N ALA A 385 11.06 21.49 -5.92
CA ALA A 385 10.25 21.62 -7.14
C ALA A 385 8.74 21.56 -6.83
N GLU A 386 8.33 20.78 -5.83
CA GLU A 386 6.95 20.66 -5.37
C GLU A 386 6.49 21.92 -4.61
N GLU A 387 7.35 22.52 -3.77
CA GLU A 387 7.11 23.82 -3.12
C GLU A 387 6.95 24.94 -4.18
N ARG A 388 7.75 24.87 -5.26
CA ARG A 388 7.60 25.76 -6.43
C ARG A 388 6.32 25.45 -7.21
N ALA A 389 5.94 24.19 -7.39
CA ALA A 389 4.69 23.83 -8.06
C ALA A 389 3.46 24.27 -7.24
N LYS A 390 3.50 24.14 -5.90
CA LYS A 390 2.46 24.62 -4.98
C LYS A 390 2.35 26.15 -4.99
N SER A 391 3.45 26.89 -5.01
CA SER A 391 3.42 28.36 -5.13
C SER A 391 3.06 28.87 -6.53
N VAL A 392 3.42 28.16 -7.61
CA VAL A 392 2.94 28.44 -8.97
C VAL A 392 1.45 28.15 -9.11
N LYS A 393 0.94 27.06 -8.50
CA LYS A 393 -0.49 26.70 -8.52
C LYS A 393 -1.35 27.63 -7.67
N SER A 394 -0.82 28.18 -6.57
CA SER A 394 -1.51 29.26 -5.83
C SER A 394 -1.44 30.60 -6.56
N GLY A 395 -0.32 30.93 -7.22
CA GLY A 395 -0.18 32.11 -8.08
C GLY A 395 -1.11 32.09 -9.30
N GLN A 396 -1.21 30.96 -9.99
CA GLN A 396 -2.15 30.77 -11.11
C GLN A 396 -3.61 30.89 -10.66
N ASN A 397 -3.97 30.39 -9.48
CA ASN A 397 -5.33 30.56 -8.93
C ASN A 397 -5.68 32.03 -8.60
N ILE A 398 -4.70 32.89 -8.38
CA ILE A 398 -4.91 34.34 -8.23
C ILE A 398 -5.02 34.99 -9.62
N ALA A 399 -4.13 34.66 -10.56
CA ALA A 399 -4.17 35.18 -11.93
C ALA A 399 -5.46 34.81 -12.68
N VAL A 400 -5.95 33.58 -12.56
CA VAL A 400 -7.22 33.12 -13.17
C VAL A 400 -8.43 33.83 -12.56
N LYS A 401 -8.42 34.11 -11.25
CA LYS A 401 -9.51 34.88 -10.60
C LYS A 401 -9.49 36.36 -10.99
N GLN A 402 -8.31 36.96 -11.18
CA GLN A 402 -8.19 38.32 -11.68
C GLN A 402 -8.63 38.43 -13.16
N LEU A 403 -8.21 37.48 -14.00
CA LEU A 403 -8.61 37.41 -15.42
C LEU A 403 -10.10 37.12 -15.60
N ALA A 404 -10.74 36.32 -14.73
CA ALA A 404 -12.18 36.09 -14.79
C ALA A 404 -12.99 37.38 -14.52
N ILE A 405 -12.56 38.20 -13.56
CA ILE A 405 -13.21 39.47 -13.19
C ILE A 405 -13.00 40.55 -14.26
N GLU A 406 -11.92 40.47 -15.04
CA GLU A 406 -11.64 41.36 -16.17
C GLU A 406 -12.30 40.89 -17.49
N ALA A 407 -12.39 39.58 -17.72
CA ALA A 407 -13.08 38.99 -18.86
C ALA A 407 -14.61 39.18 -18.83
N ASP A 408 -15.25 39.12 -17.66
CA ASP A 408 -16.69 39.44 -17.54
C ASP A 408 -17.00 40.93 -17.67
N LYS A 409 -16.01 41.82 -17.51
CA LYS A 409 -16.13 43.24 -17.87
C LYS A 409 -15.97 43.51 -19.36
N ALA A 410 -15.22 42.67 -20.08
CA ALA A 410 -15.03 42.78 -21.53
C ALA A 410 -16.11 42.07 -22.38
N LYS A 411 -17.09 41.38 -21.74
CA LYS A 411 -18.15 40.62 -22.44
C LYS A 411 -19.51 41.36 -22.53
N LYS A 412 -19.57 42.64 -22.14
CA LYS A 412 -20.76 43.51 -22.32
C LYS A 412 -20.67 44.47 -23.49
N GLU A 413 -19.61 44.43 -24.29
CA GLU A 413 -19.37 45.39 -25.38
C GLU A 413 -18.66 44.76 -26.57
N THR A 414 -19.29 43.78 -27.24
CA THR A 414 -19.17 43.53 -28.70
C THR A 414 -20.11 42.40 -29.15
N GLU A 415 -21.33 42.80 -29.48
CA GLU A 415 -22.22 42.03 -30.36
C GLU A 415 -21.69 42.11 -31.81
N LYS A 416 -21.32 40.96 -32.43
CA LYS A 416 -21.55 40.63 -33.86
C LYS A 416 -20.81 39.37 -34.38
N VAL A 417 -21.55 38.59 -35.20
CA VAL A 417 -21.07 37.74 -36.32
C VAL A 417 -20.20 36.54 -35.91
N GLU A 418 -20.77 35.33 -35.75
CA GLU A 418 -20.99 34.32 -36.82
C GLU A 418 -19.66 33.87 -37.50
N THR A 419 -19.25 32.60 -37.48
CA THR A 419 -19.90 31.47 -38.18
C THR A 419 -19.18 30.13 -37.92
N ARG A 420 -19.91 29.02 -38.17
CA ARG A 420 -19.46 27.68 -38.64
C ARG A 420 -18.61 26.75 -37.73
N ASN A 421 -19.29 25.70 -37.25
CA ASN A 421 -19.16 24.27 -37.65
C ASN A 421 -17.79 23.79 -38.22
N GLY A 422 -17.24 22.62 -37.88
CA GLY A 422 -17.68 21.52 -36.99
C GLY A 422 -17.04 20.18 -37.41
N GLU A 423 -17.13 19.13 -36.56
CA GLU A 423 -16.76 17.71 -36.85
C GLU A 423 -15.24 17.43 -37.09
N LYS A 424 -14.63 16.24 -36.89
CA LYS A 424 -14.94 14.93 -36.24
C LYS A 424 -13.60 14.14 -36.02
N LEU A 425 -13.62 13.06 -35.22
CA LEU A 425 -12.88 11.74 -35.30
C LEU A 425 -11.53 11.65 -36.10
N GLU A 426 -10.44 10.93 -35.74
CA GLU A 426 -10.15 9.67 -35.00
C GLU A 426 -8.79 9.76 -34.22
N ARG A 427 -8.35 8.86 -33.30
CA ARG A 427 -7.74 7.51 -33.47
C ARG A 427 -6.72 7.41 -34.63
N ASP A 428 -5.59 6.70 -34.56
CA ASP A 428 -5.15 5.63 -33.63
C ASP A 428 -3.59 5.55 -33.52
N ASP A 429 -3.09 4.69 -32.64
CA ASP A 429 -1.65 4.40 -32.42
C ASP A 429 -0.95 3.65 -33.57
N SER A 430 0.38 3.61 -33.57
CA SER A 430 1.16 2.56 -34.24
C SER A 430 2.53 2.35 -33.59
N GLU A 431 2.63 1.25 -32.84
CA GLU A 431 3.86 0.77 -32.18
C GLU A 431 4.86 0.15 -33.15
N ALA A 432 6.11 -0.01 -32.69
CA ALA A 432 7.19 -0.57 -33.49
C ALA A 432 7.08 -2.10 -33.66
N GLN A 433 7.11 -2.52 -34.92
CA GLN A 433 7.07 -3.90 -35.38
C GLN A 433 8.27 -4.73 -34.88
N VAL A 434 8.03 -5.73 -34.02
CA VAL A 434 9.01 -6.78 -33.65
C VAL A 434 8.61 -8.11 -34.27
N THR A 435 9.41 -8.59 -35.22
CA THR A 435 9.16 -9.85 -35.93
C THR A 435 9.91 -11.01 -35.26
N ILE A 436 9.16 -11.92 -34.61
CA ILE A 436 9.67 -13.20 -34.08
C ILE A 436 9.36 -14.34 -35.06
N SER A 437 10.18 -15.41 -35.06
CA SER A 437 10.03 -16.48 -36.04
C SER A 437 8.91 -17.46 -35.66
N ALA A 438 8.22 -18.02 -36.67
CA ALA A 438 7.07 -18.91 -36.45
C ALA A 438 7.39 -20.13 -35.55
N LYS A 439 8.63 -20.64 -35.60
CA LYS A 439 9.09 -21.76 -34.77
C LYS A 439 9.19 -21.43 -33.28
N GLU A 440 9.49 -20.18 -32.95
CA GLU A 440 9.60 -19.72 -31.55
C GLU A 440 8.21 -19.50 -30.95
N TYR A 441 7.25 -19.04 -31.76
CA TYR A 441 5.85 -18.89 -31.38
C TYR A 441 5.17 -20.23 -31.06
N GLU A 442 5.32 -21.24 -31.92
CA GLU A 442 4.79 -22.59 -31.67
C GLU A 442 5.40 -23.24 -30.41
N SER A 443 6.70 -23.04 -30.19
CA SER A 443 7.40 -23.54 -28.99
C SER A 443 6.96 -22.86 -27.69
N LEU A 444 6.46 -21.63 -27.76
CA LEU A 444 5.90 -20.90 -26.60
C LEU A 444 4.46 -21.32 -26.29
N ILE A 445 3.62 -21.54 -27.32
CA ILE A 445 2.25 -22.04 -27.14
C ILE A 445 2.26 -23.41 -26.47
N GLN A 446 3.11 -24.34 -26.92
CA GLN A 446 3.16 -25.68 -26.34
C GLN A 446 3.56 -25.65 -24.85
N LYS A 447 4.55 -24.83 -24.49
CA LYS A 447 4.98 -24.67 -23.08
C LYS A 447 3.93 -24.01 -22.19
N ALA A 448 3.10 -23.11 -22.74
CA ALA A 448 1.97 -22.54 -22.01
C ALA A 448 0.89 -23.61 -21.74
N GLN A 449 0.55 -24.43 -22.75
CA GLN A 449 -0.46 -25.50 -22.62
C GLN A 449 -0.04 -26.66 -21.70
N GLU A 450 1.26 -26.90 -21.57
CA GLU A 450 1.83 -27.89 -20.63
C GLU A 450 1.88 -27.34 -19.18
N ALA A 451 1.95 -26.02 -18.98
CA ALA A 451 1.91 -25.38 -17.67
C ALA A 451 0.48 -25.30 -17.08
N ASP A 452 -0.54 -25.06 -17.91
CA ASP A 452 -1.96 -24.98 -17.48
C ASP A 452 -2.57 -26.32 -17.02
N GLN A 453 -1.90 -27.45 -17.27
CA GLN A 453 -2.45 -28.80 -17.00
C GLN A 453 -1.84 -29.51 -15.77
N VAL A 454 -0.96 -28.87 -15.00
CA VAL A 454 -0.33 -29.50 -13.82
C VAL A 454 -0.59 -28.73 -12.52
N ALA A 455 -1.60 -29.22 -11.81
CA ALA A 455 -1.92 -29.06 -10.38
C ALA A 455 -2.95 -27.97 -9.96
N PRO A 456 -3.83 -28.25 -8.98
CA PRO A 456 -4.38 -29.57 -8.61
C PRO A 456 -5.92 -29.60 -8.47
N SER A 457 -6.50 -30.73 -8.85
CA SER A 457 -7.89 -31.08 -8.53
C SER A 457 -8.03 -31.50 -7.06
N SER A 458 -8.45 -30.56 -6.20
CA SER A 458 -9.00 -30.89 -4.87
C SER A 458 -10.05 -29.86 -4.41
N PRO A 459 -11.33 -30.02 -4.80
CA PRO A 459 -12.43 -29.18 -4.32
C PRO A 459 -13.00 -29.75 -3.02
N HIS A 460 -12.25 -29.67 -1.92
CA HIS A 460 -12.79 -29.95 -0.60
C HIS A 460 -12.27 -28.98 0.47
N VAL A 461 -13.21 -28.47 1.27
CA VAL A 461 -13.02 -27.59 2.45
C VAL A 461 -12.83 -26.08 2.16
N THR A 462 -13.81 -25.46 1.47
CA THR A 462 -14.22 -24.05 1.69
C THR A 462 -15.70 -23.81 1.35
N SER A 463 -16.62 -24.74 1.68
CA SER A 463 -18.07 -24.57 1.47
C SER A 463 -18.76 -23.58 2.44
N HIS A 464 -17.99 -22.81 3.21
CA HIS A 464 -18.45 -21.89 4.27
C HIS A 464 -17.62 -20.58 4.28
N LEU A 465 -17.36 -20.03 3.09
CA LEU A 465 -17.31 -18.57 2.99
C LEU A 465 -18.71 -18.09 2.61
N ILE A 466 -19.09 -17.00 3.27
CA ILE A 466 -20.29 -16.15 3.12
C ILE A 466 -20.95 -16.23 1.74
N ASP A 467 -22.28 -16.23 1.70
CA ASP A 467 -23.05 -16.26 0.45
C ASP A 467 -22.94 -14.96 -0.36
N TYR A 468 -21.83 -14.82 -1.07
CA TYR A 468 -21.60 -13.75 -2.05
C TYR A 468 -22.59 -13.80 -3.21
N SER A 469 -23.15 -14.98 -3.49
CA SER A 469 -23.97 -15.18 -4.68
C SER A 469 -25.31 -14.45 -4.58
N ASP A 470 -25.87 -14.33 -3.38
CA ASP A 470 -27.10 -13.57 -3.15
C ASP A 470 -26.84 -12.05 -3.12
N THR A 471 -25.77 -11.58 -2.47
CA THR A 471 -25.45 -10.14 -2.46
C THR A 471 -25.06 -9.61 -3.85
N GLU A 472 -24.33 -10.38 -4.66
CA GLU A 472 -24.04 -10.00 -6.05
C GLU A 472 -25.28 -10.01 -6.93
N ARG A 473 -26.24 -10.93 -6.72
CA ARG A 473 -27.56 -10.91 -7.39
C ARG A 473 -28.36 -9.67 -7.02
N GLU A 474 -28.41 -9.32 -5.73
CA GLU A 474 -29.12 -8.13 -5.24
C GLU A 474 -28.53 -6.83 -5.83
N LEU A 475 -27.20 -6.70 -5.87
CA LEU A 475 -26.54 -5.54 -6.47
C LEU A 475 -26.71 -5.49 -7.99
N HIS A 476 -26.70 -6.64 -8.67
CA HIS A 476 -26.99 -6.70 -10.10
C HIS A 476 -28.46 -6.31 -10.37
N ALA A 477 -29.41 -6.77 -9.57
CA ALA A 477 -30.82 -6.41 -9.68
C ALA A 477 -31.03 -4.90 -9.45
N LEU A 478 -30.45 -4.34 -8.40
CA LEU A 478 -30.49 -2.91 -8.10
C LEU A 478 -29.89 -2.07 -9.23
N LYS A 479 -28.82 -2.55 -9.86
CA LYS A 479 -28.23 -1.92 -11.05
C LYS A 479 -29.15 -1.99 -12.28
N THR A 480 -29.81 -3.13 -12.53
CA THR A 480 -30.77 -3.22 -13.65
C THR A 480 -32.00 -2.33 -13.43
N ASP A 481 -32.45 -2.19 -12.18
CA ASP A 481 -33.56 -1.30 -11.81
C ASP A 481 -33.16 0.18 -11.94
N LEU A 482 -31.91 0.53 -11.62
CA LEU A 482 -31.34 1.85 -11.89
C LEU A 482 -31.35 2.19 -13.39
N GLU A 483 -30.80 1.30 -14.23
CA GLU A 483 -30.76 1.48 -15.69
C GLU A 483 -32.16 1.58 -16.31
N ALA A 484 -33.14 0.83 -15.78
CA ALA A 484 -34.54 0.90 -16.18
C ALA A 484 -35.20 2.23 -15.78
N ALA A 485 -34.98 2.71 -14.56
CA ALA A 485 -35.49 4.00 -14.09
C ALA A 485 -34.87 5.18 -14.86
N GLU A 486 -33.58 5.12 -15.19
CA GLU A 486 -32.92 6.11 -16.07
C GLU A 486 -33.47 6.10 -17.51
N PHE A 487 -33.96 4.95 -17.99
CA PHE A 487 -34.67 4.86 -19.26
C PHE A 487 -36.07 5.49 -19.17
N GLU A 488 -36.85 5.16 -18.14
CA GLU A 488 -38.19 5.73 -17.91
C GLU A 488 -38.13 7.26 -17.76
N ILE A 489 -37.16 7.81 -17.02
CA ILE A 489 -36.92 9.26 -16.92
C ILE A 489 -36.67 9.90 -18.29
N ARG A 490 -35.95 9.23 -19.21
CA ARG A 490 -35.72 9.74 -20.56
C ARG A 490 -37.00 9.76 -21.40
N GLU A 491 -37.85 8.75 -21.28
CA GLU A 491 -39.16 8.72 -21.94
C GLU A 491 -40.09 9.80 -21.39
N LEU A 492 -40.24 9.91 -20.07
CA LEU A 492 -41.05 10.94 -19.43
C LEU A 492 -40.55 12.36 -19.76
N LYS A 493 -39.24 12.60 -19.86
CA LYS A 493 -38.68 13.88 -20.33
C LYS A 493 -39.09 14.20 -21.77
N SER A 494 -39.22 13.19 -22.63
CA SER A 494 -39.76 13.35 -23.99
C SER A 494 -41.26 13.70 -23.96
N VAL A 495 -42.05 13.02 -23.11
CA VAL A 495 -43.47 13.30 -22.93
C VAL A 495 -43.71 14.72 -22.38
N ALA A 496 -42.99 15.13 -21.33
CA ALA A 496 -43.07 16.49 -20.78
C ALA A 496 -42.72 17.56 -21.83
N LYS A 497 -41.67 17.33 -22.63
CA LYS A 497 -41.30 18.23 -23.73
C LYS A 497 -42.42 18.33 -24.78
N ASN A 498 -43.09 17.23 -25.11
CA ASN A 498 -44.22 17.23 -26.04
C ASN A 498 -45.44 17.95 -25.46
N ALA A 499 -45.72 17.81 -24.16
CA ALA A 499 -46.77 18.55 -23.46
C ALA A 499 -46.49 20.07 -23.48
N VAL A 500 -45.26 20.50 -23.18
CA VAL A 500 -44.85 21.92 -23.32
C VAL A 500 -45.01 22.43 -24.75
N ASN A 501 -44.59 21.66 -25.76
CA ASN A 501 -44.79 22.03 -27.17
C ASN A 501 -46.28 22.20 -27.51
N ARG A 502 -47.16 21.35 -26.97
CA ARG A 502 -48.62 21.45 -27.15
C ARG A 502 -49.19 22.69 -26.48
N ALA A 503 -48.75 23.01 -25.25
CA ALA A 503 -49.14 24.24 -24.56
C ALA A 503 -48.70 25.51 -25.33
N GLU A 504 -47.48 25.52 -25.88
CA GLU A 504 -47.02 26.61 -26.75
C GLU A 504 -47.84 26.75 -28.03
N GLN A 505 -48.25 25.64 -28.65
CA GLN A 505 -49.09 25.67 -29.85
C GLN A 505 -50.49 26.20 -29.53
N ALA A 506 -51.08 25.79 -28.41
CA ALA A 506 -52.35 26.31 -27.93
C ALA A 506 -52.30 27.81 -27.60
N GLU A 507 -51.20 28.31 -27.01
CA GLU A 507 -50.99 29.74 -26.77
C GLU A 507 -50.78 30.54 -28.08
N LYS A 508 -50.09 29.97 -29.07
CA LYS A 508 -49.98 30.55 -30.44
C LYS A 508 -51.35 30.60 -31.14
N ALA A 509 -52.19 29.58 -30.97
CA ALA A 509 -53.56 29.57 -31.47
C ALA A 509 -54.44 30.61 -30.75
N LYS A 510 -54.38 30.67 -29.42
CA LYS A 510 -55.05 31.68 -28.59
C LYS A 510 -54.73 33.10 -29.06
N THR A 511 -53.45 33.44 -29.15
CA THR A 511 -53.00 34.79 -29.57
C THR A 511 -53.43 35.14 -31.00
N ALA A 512 -53.52 34.16 -31.90
CA ALA A 512 -54.09 34.35 -33.24
C ALA A 512 -55.59 34.64 -33.21
N VAL A 513 -56.38 33.90 -32.42
CA VAL A 513 -57.83 34.14 -32.22
C VAL A 513 -58.07 35.50 -31.56
N GLU A 514 -57.30 35.87 -30.54
CA GLU A 514 -57.34 37.21 -29.93
C GLU A 514 -57.03 38.33 -30.92
N ALA A 515 -56.08 38.13 -31.84
CA ALA A 515 -55.76 39.10 -32.87
C ALA A 515 -56.90 39.24 -33.89
N GLN A 516 -57.61 38.16 -34.22
CA GLN A 516 -58.84 38.23 -35.02
C GLN A 516 -59.95 38.98 -34.29
N LEU A 517 -60.17 38.68 -33.00
CA LEU A 517 -61.13 39.40 -32.15
C LEU A 517 -60.78 40.89 -32.01
N ARG A 518 -59.50 41.27 -31.91
CA ARG A 518 -59.04 42.67 -31.91
C ARG A 518 -59.38 43.37 -33.23
N LYS A 519 -58.97 42.80 -34.38
CA LYS A 519 -59.30 43.32 -35.71
C LYS A 519 -60.81 43.48 -35.92
N TRP A 520 -61.61 42.54 -35.43
CA TRP A 520 -63.07 42.59 -35.49
C TRP A 520 -63.64 43.71 -34.62
N ARG A 521 -63.14 43.91 -33.39
CA ARG A 521 -63.54 45.04 -32.51
C ARG A 521 -63.21 46.38 -33.16
N GLU A 522 -62.02 46.52 -33.74
CA GLU A 522 -61.61 47.72 -34.49
C GLU A 522 -62.51 47.97 -35.70
N GLN A 523 -62.83 46.93 -36.50
CA GLN A 523 -63.72 47.07 -37.65
C GLN A 523 -65.14 47.45 -37.23
N LYS A 524 -65.65 46.89 -36.13
CA LYS A 524 -66.95 47.26 -35.54
C LYS A 524 -66.96 48.69 -35.04
N GLN A 525 -65.86 49.16 -34.45
CA GLN A 525 -65.71 50.55 -33.99
C GLN A 525 -65.68 51.52 -35.17
N LYS A 526 -64.85 51.29 -36.19
CA LYS A 526 -64.81 52.10 -37.42
C LYS A 526 -66.16 52.17 -38.14
N ARG A 527 -66.92 51.07 -38.17
CA ARG A 527 -68.30 51.05 -38.72
C ARG A 527 -69.28 51.88 -37.88
N ARG A 528 -69.13 51.93 -36.56
CA ARG A 528 -69.95 52.79 -35.68
C ARG A 528 -69.61 54.27 -35.87
N GLU A 529 -68.33 54.60 -36.02
CA GLU A 529 -67.85 55.95 -36.27
C GLU A 529 -68.35 56.46 -37.63
N ALA A 530 -68.16 55.70 -38.71
CA ALA A 530 -68.69 56.06 -40.04
C ALA A 530 -70.22 56.22 -40.05
N ALA A 531 -70.96 55.33 -39.38
CA ALA A 531 -72.41 55.45 -39.26
C ALA A 531 -72.86 56.66 -38.41
N ALA A 532 -72.04 57.10 -37.45
CA ALA A 532 -72.31 58.31 -36.66
C ALA A 532 -72.04 59.59 -37.48
N GLU A 533 -71.00 59.60 -38.31
CA GLU A 533 -70.72 60.68 -39.26
C GLU A 533 -71.84 60.83 -40.31
N GLU A 534 -72.28 59.70 -40.91
CA GLU A 534 -73.39 59.64 -41.86
C GLU A 534 -74.74 60.02 -41.24
N SER A 535 -74.88 59.92 -39.92
CA SER A 535 -76.08 60.31 -39.17
C SER A 535 -76.18 61.81 -38.86
N THR A 536 -75.29 62.67 -39.39
CA THR A 536 -75.39 64.13 -39.24
C THR A 536 -76.34 64.75 -40.29
N PRO A 537 -77.53 65.26 -39.91
CA PRO A 537 -78.53 65.66 -40.89
C PRO A 537 -78.25 67.05 -41.47
N LYS A 538 -77.79 67.11 -42.73
CA LYS A 538 -77.93 68.32 -43.56
C LYS A 538 -79.41 68.56 -43.87
N GLY A 539 -80.02 69.49 -43.13
CA GLY A 539 -81.21 70.24 -43.56
C GLY A 539 -82.54 69.48 -43.60
N SER A 540 -83.30 69.53 -42.51
CA SER A 540 -84.77 69.51 -42.58
C SER A 540 -85.37 70.41 -41.50
N ASN A 541 -85.98 71.52 -41.92
CA ASN A 541 -86.68 72.44 -41.03
C ASN A 541 -88.10 71.92 -40.76
N LEU A 542 -88.39 71.49 -39.53
CA LEU A 542 -89.75 71.38 -38.99
C LEU A 542 -89.78 71.90 -37.54
N PRO A 543 -90.88 72.51 -37.08
CA PRO A 543 -90.87 73.41 -35.93
C PRO A 543 -90.86 72.68 -34.57
N LYS A 544 -90.19 73.32 -33.60
CA LYS A 544 -90.12 72.87 -32.20
C LYS A 544 -91.50 72.91 -31.53
N THR A 545 -92.04 71.76 -31.15
CA THR A 545 -93.10 71.66 -30.14
C THR A 545 -92.50 71.24 -28.80
N ASN A 546 -92.75 72.03 -27.76
CA ASN A 546 -92.26 71.75 -26.41
C ASN A 546 -92.89 70.46 -25.86
N ILE A 547 -92.07 69.51 -25.44
CA ILE A 547 -92.47 68.45 -24.50
C ILE A 547 -91.57 68.59 -23.27
N ALA A 548 -92.19 68.84 -22.12
CA ALA A 548 -91.50 69.09 -20.87
C ALA A 548 -90.80 67.82 -20.34
N THR A 549 -89.59 68.01 -19.84
CA THR A 549 -88.78 67.00 -19.15
C THR A 549 -89.44 66.54 -17.85
N TYR A 550 -90.08 65.38 -17.86
CA TYR A 550 -90.44 64.65 -16.64
C TYR A 550 -89.37 63.62 -16.30
N ASN A 551 -88.37 64.04 -15.53
CA ASN A 551 -87.48 63.12 -14.83
C ASN A 551 -88.28 62.39 -13.74
N LYS A 552 -88.72 61.16 -14.01
CA LYS A 552 -89.19 60.22 -12.98
C LYS A 552 -88.09 59.20 -12.69
N THR A 553 -87.66 59.16 -11.43
CA THR A 553 -86.79 58.10 -10.90
C THR A 553 -87.49 56.73 -10.96
N PRO A 554 -86.77 55.62 -11.13
CA PRO A 554 -87.39 54.30 -11.11
C PRO A 554 -87.87 53.96 -9.69
N THR A 555 -89.18 53.89 -9.50
CA THR A 555 -89.77 53.31 -8.28
C THR A 555 -89.67 51.79 -8.31
N PRO A 556 -89.29 51.13 -7.20
CA PRO A 556 -89.17 49.68 -7.15
C PRO A 556 -90.57 49.03 -7.14
N TYR A 557 -90.90 48.29 -8.20
CA TYR A 557 -92.13 47.50 -8.25
C TYR A 557 -92.08 46.32 -7.28
N GLN A 558 -93.12 46.17 -6.46
CA GLN A 558 -93.31 44.97 -5.66
C GLN A 558 -93.65 43.78 -6.58
N PRO A 559 -93.14 42.56 -6.32
CA PRO A 559 -93.47 41.39 -7.12
C PRO A 559 -94.96 41.05 -7.00
N LEU A 560 -95.55 40.66 -8.14
CA LEU A 560 -97.00 40.49 -8.34
C LEU A 560 -97.67 39.51 -7.35
N SER A 561 -96.90 38.57 -6.78
CA SER A 561 -97.33 37.61 -5.76
C SER A 561 -97.90 38.27 -4.50
N LYS A 562 -97.43 39.47 -4.12
CA LYS A 562 -97.93 40.21 -2.95
C LYS A 562 -99.27 40.93 -3.18
N ILE A 563 -99.66 41.13 -4.44
CA ILE A 563 -100.94 41.77 -4.83
C ILE A 563 -102.03 40.72 -5.03
N LEU A 564 -101.68 39.53 -5.53
CA LEU A 564 -102.62 38.46 -5.85
C LEU A 564 -102.97 37.53 -4.67
N ASN A 565 -102.32 37.70 -3.51
CA ASN A 565 -102.60 36.99 -2.25
C ASN A 565 -102.70 35.44 -2.39
N MET A 566 -101.93 34.88 -3.33
CA MET A 566 -101.87 33.44 -3.57
C MET A 566 -100.90 32.78 -2.58
N LYS A 567 -101.41 31.83 -1.79
CA LYS A 567 -100.56 30.95 -0.98
C LYS A 567 -99.95 29.87 -1.89
N PHE A 568 -98.63 29.81 -1.90
CA PHE A 568 -97.83 28.63 -2.20
C PHE A 568 -96.82 28.47 -1.07
#